data_AF-A0A957IN94-F1
#
_entry.id   AF-A0A957IN94-F1
#
_cell.length_a   1.000
_cell.length_b   1.000
_cell.length_c   1.000
_cell.angle_alpha   90.00
_cell.angle_beta   90.00
_cell.angle_gamma   90.00
#
_symmetry.space_group_name_H-M   'P 1'
#
loop_
_entity.id
_entity.type
_entity.pdbx_description
1 polymer ?
#
loop_
_entity_poly.entity_id
_entity_poly.type
_entity_poly.pdbx_seq_one_letter_code
_entity_poly.pdbx_strand_id
1 'polypeptide(L)'
;MDFLRERPIISILIGVVVGFAIGLLWGWFIDPVEWTDASPAALHPDDQAQYIRLVAENFSQQGNTQTVQNAFRSWPGADATICQLAAQSQDSNDQQRLTAVATILNGQGCGVAGTPATSETAEEDGGGGFGSILFLFLLLVVLVIAIIFVLGRRNAALGDRTSSRSSYEEVPETGPVASAGATNATAVPIARFRTTYTRGHDAYDDSFSIENASG
;
A
#
# COMPACT_ATOMS: atom_id res chain seq x y z
N MET A 1 -26.98 -19.48 -11.71
CA MET A 1 -25.69 -18.84 -11.36
C MET A 1 -25.70 -18.48 -9.88
N ASP A 2 -26.17 -19.40 -9.04
CA ASP A 2 -26.73 -19.04 -7.73
C ASP A 2 -25.72 -19.19 -6.59
N PHE A 3 -24.64 -19.95 -6.84
CA PHE A 3 -23.51 -20.13 -5.92
C PHE A 3 -22.77 -18.82 -5.57
N LEU A 4 -22.74 -17.85 -6.49
CA LEU A 4 -22.07 -16.56 -6.29
C LEU A 4 -22.83 -15.62 -5.33
N ARG A 5 -24.13 -15.86 -5.10
CA ARG A 5 -24.98 -15.00 -4.27
C ARG A 5 -25.05 -15.47 -2.81
N GLU A 6 -24.91 -16.77 -2.55
CA GLU A 6 -24.98 -17.34 -1.19
C GLU A 6 -23.69 -17.18 -0.38
N ARG A 7 -22.56 -16.91 -1.04
CA ARG A 7 -21.24 -16.75 -0.42
C ARG A 7 -20.59 -15.43 -0.88
N PRO A 8 -20.96 -14.28 -0.29
CA PRO A 8 -20.46 -12.96 -0.72
C PRO A 8 -18.93 -12.84 -0.63
N ILE A 9 -18.29 -13.66 0.20
CA ILE A 9 -16.83 -13.72 0.33
C ILE A 9 -16.19 -14.32 -0.94
N ILE A 10 -16.81 -15.32 -1.57
CA ILE A 10 -16.26 -16.01 -2.75
C ILE A 10 -16.32 -15.08 -3.98
N SER A 11 -17.40 -14.30 -4.13
CA SER A 11 -17.52 -13.34 -5.23
C SER A 11 -16.50 -12.20 -5.11
N ILE A 12 -16.22 -11.73 -3.89
CA ILE A 12 -15.13 -10.77 -3.64
C ILE A 12 -13.77 -11.38 -4.02
N LEU A 13 -13.50 -12.62 -3.60
CA LEU A 13 -12.22 -13.28 -3.87
C LEU A 13 -11.99 -13.48 -5.38
N ILE A 14 -13.03 -13.90 -6.10
CA ILE A 14 -12.98 -14.01 -7.57
C ILE A 14 -12.75 -12.65 -8.23
N GLY A 15 -13.42 -11.59 -7.77
CA GLY A 15 -13.21 -10.24 -8.29
C GLY A 15 -11.77 -9.75 -8.11
N VAL A 16 -11.16 -10.02 -6.95
CA VAL A 16 -9.75 -9.67 -6.68
C VAL A 16 -8.80 -10.46 -7.58
N VAL A 17 -9.02 -11.76 -7.74
CA VAL A 17 -8.17 -12.61 -8.59
C VAL A 17 -8.26 -12.17 -10.06
N VAL A 18 -9.45 -11.87 -10.55
CA VAL A 18 -9.67 -11.41 -11.93
C VAL A 18 -9.05 -10.02 -12.12
N GLY A 19 -9.24 -9.09 -11.17
CA GLY A 19 -8.63 -7.77 -11.21
C GLY A 19 -7.10 -7.82 -11.19
N PHE A 20 -6.51 -8.68 -10.36
CA PHE A 20 -5.07 -8.90 -10.30
C PHE A 20 -4.52 -9.50 -11.60
N ALA A 21 -5.20 -10.52 -12.14
CA ALA A 21 -4.81 -11.13 -13.41
C ALA A 21 -4.83 -10.12 -14.56
N ILE A 22 -5.87 -9.27 -14.63
CA ILE A 22 -5.95 -8.21 -15.63
C ILE A 22 -4.87 -7.15 -15.41
N GLY A 23 -4.66 -6.70 -14.19
CA GLY A 23 -3.62 -5.70 -13.87
C GLY A 23 -2.20 -6.19 -14.19
N LEU A 24 -1.92 -7.46 -13.91
CA LEU A 24 -0.62 -8.08 -14.23
C LEU A 24 -0.41 -8.21 -15.73
N LEU A 25 -1.46 -8.61 -16.46
CA LEU A 25 -1.42 -8.75 -17.91
C LEU A 25 -1.25 -7.37 -18.59
N TRP A 26 -1.87 -6.33 -18.03
CA TRP A 26 -1.72 -4.96 -18.49
C TRP A 26 -0.30 -4.43 -18.26
N GLY A 27 0.24 -4.61 -17.05
CA GLY A 27 1.60 -4.16 -16.70
C GLY A 27 2.70 -4.88 -17.49
N TRP A 28 2.47 -6.10 -17.95
CA TRP A 28 3.46 -6.83 -18.75
C TRP A 28 3.34 -6.58 -20.26
N PHE A 29 2.15 -6.26 -20.79
CA PHE A 29 1.91 -6.17 -22.23
C PHE A 29 1.96 -4.73 -22.79
N ILE A 30 1.69 -3.71 -21.96
CA ILE A 30 1.65 -2.30 -22.41
C ILE A 30 2.89 -1.52 -22.03
N ASP A 31 3.50 -1.85 -20.90
CA ASP A 31 4.70 -1.16 -20.42
C ASP A 31 5.75 -2.20 -19.97
N PRO A 32 6.34 -2.94 -20.92
CA PRO A 32 7.40 -3.87 -20.56
C PRO A 32 8.56 -3.09 -19.93
N VAL A 33 9.10 -3.62 -18.82
CA VAL A 33 10.22 -2.98 -18.11
C VAL A 33 11.44 -2.96 -19.03
N GLU A 34 11.78 -1.78 -19.53
CA GLU A 34 13.03 -1.52 -20.22
C GLU A 34 14.10 -1.15 -19.19
N TRP A 35 15.11 -2.01 -19.06
CA TRP A 35 16.33 -1.65 -18.34
C TRP A 35 17.17 -0.82 -19.30
N THR A 36 17.09 0.51 -19.18
CA THR A 36 17.99 1.41 -19.93
C THR A 36 19.41 1.22 -19.42
N ASP A 37 20.36 0.98 -20.33
CA ASP A 37 21.76 0.70 -19.99
C ASP A 37 22.32 1.73 -19.00
N ALA A 38 22.81 1.25 -17.85
CA ALA A 38 23.50 2.10 -16.89
C ALA A 38 24.80 2.61 -17.52
N SER A 39 24.92 3.92 -17.70
CA SER A 39 26.14 4.52 -18.22
C SER A 39 27.30 4.33 -17.22
N PRO A 40 28.56 4.21 -17.69
CA PRO A 40 29.73 4.21 -16.81
C PRO A 40 29.82 5.42 -15.87
N ALA A 41 29.14 6.52 -16.23
CA ALA A 41 29.05 7.73 -15.40
C ALA A 41 28.21 7.55 -14.13
N ALA A 42 27.28 6.58 -14.11
CA ALA A 42 26.41 6.29 -12.97
C ALA A 42 27.04 5.34 -11.94
N LEU A 43 28.26 4.84 -12.19
CA LEU A 43 28.98 3.98 -11.25
C LEU A 43 29.37 4.74 -9.98
N HIS A 44 29.60 4.01 -8.89
CA HIS A 44 30.22 4.57 -7.70
C HIS A 44 31.63 5.11 -8.02
N PRO A 45 32.12 6.19 -7.39
CA PRO A 45 33.43 6.79 -7.71
C PRO A 45 34.62 5.81 -7.71
N ASP A 46 34.61 4.82 -6.82
CA ASP A 46 35.66 3.80 -6.78
C ASP A 46 35.61 2.87 -8.01
N ASP A 47 34.42 2.48 -8.45
CA ASP A 47 34.21 1.63 -9.62
C ASP A 47 34.48 2.40 -10.92
N GLN A 48 34.15 3.69 -10.95
CA GLN A 48 34.52 4.62 -12.01
C GLN A 48 36.04 4.63 -12.22
N ALA A 49 36.80 4.75 -11.12
CA ALA A 49 38.26 4.74 -11.19
C ALA A 49 38.81 3.41 -11.71
N GLN A 50 38.25 2.27 -11.28
CA GLN A 50 38.63 0.95 -11.79
C GLN A 50 38.32 0.79 -13.29
N TYR A 51 37.12 1.20 -13.71
CA TYR A 51 36.72 1.16 -15.11
C TYR A 51 37.66 1.96 -16.00
N ILE A 52 37.98 3.20 -15.60
CA ILE A 52 38.91 4.07 -16.32
C ILE A 52 40.28 3.39 -16.48
N ARG A 53 40.83 2.82 -15.39
CA ARG A 53 42.12 2.11 -15.43
C ARG A 53 42.09 0.90 -16.35
N LEU A 54 41.00 0.12 -16.33
CA LEU A 54 40.81 -1.04 -17.23
C LEU A 54 40.80 -0.61 -18.70
N VAL A 55 40.09 0.47 -19.04
CA VAL A 55 40.07 1.00 -20.40
C VAL A 55 41.45 1.53 -20.79
N ALA A 56 42.15 2.22 -19.90
CA ALA A 56 43.51 2.73 -20.13
C ALA A 56 44.55 1.60 -20.32
N GLU A 57 44.44 0.54 -19.53
CA GLU A 57 45.22 -0.68 -19.68
C GLU A 57 44.97 -1.33 -21.03
N ASN A 58 43.70 -1.54 -21.39
CA ASN A 58 43.32 -2.12 -22.67
C ASN A 58 43.87 -1.30 -23.84
N PHE A 59 43.77 0.03 -23.76
CA PHE A 59 44.33 0.94 -24.75
C PHE A 59 45.85 0.81 -24.84
N SER A 60 46.57 0.72 -23.72
CA SER A 60 48.03 0.57 -23.75
C SER A 60 48.49 -0.74 -24.42
N GLN A 61 47.66 -1.79 -24.35
CA GLN A 61 47.98 -3.09 -24.95
C GLN A 61 47.59 -3.17 -26.42
N GLN A 62 46.42 -2.64 -26.80
CA GLN A 62 45.88 -2.79 -28.16
C GLN A 62 46.08 -1.56 -29.04
N GLY A 63 46.28 -0.37 -28.46
CA GLY A 63 46.39 0.90 -29.18
C GLY A 63 45.13 1.36 -29.89
N ASN A 64 43.97 0.75 -29.62
CA ASN A 64 42.73 1.03 -30.34
C ASN A 64 41.99 2.24 -29.73
N THR A 65 42.08 3.38 -30.41
CA THR A 65 41.42 4.63 -30.01
C THR A 65 39.88 4.56 -30.11
N GLN A 66 39.34 3.73 -31.00
CA GLN A 66 37.90 3.57 -31.17
C GLN A 66 37.27 2.91 -29.94
N THR A 67 37.99 1.97 -29.30
CA THR A 67 37.54 1.33 -28.05
C THR A 67 37.37 2.35 -26.94
N VAL A 68 38.32 3.28 -26.81
CA VAL A 68 38.26 4.37 -25.82
C VAL A 68 37.07 5.30 -26.09
N GLN A 69 36.89 5.74 -27.34
CA GLN A 69 35.77 6.61 -27.70
C GLN A 69 34.41 5.96 -27.46
N ASN A 70 34.29 4.65 -27.75
CA ASN A 70 33.06 3.91 -27.52
C ASN A 70 32.79 3.71 -26.02
N ALA A 71 33.82 3.42 -25.22
CA ALA A 71 33.72 3.24 -23.77
C ALA A 71 33.19 4.49 -23.05
N PHE A 72 33.64 5.68 -23.46
CA PHE A 72 33.27 6.94 -22.83
C PHE A 72 32.16 7.70 -23.56
N ARG A 73 31.51 7.10 -24.58
CA ARG A 73 30.50 7.77 -25.41
C ARG A 73 29.29 8.29 -24.61
N SER A 74 28.87 7.53 -23.61
CA SER A 74 27.72 7.85 -22.74
C SER A 74 28.12 8.59 -21.48
N TRP A 75 29.38 9.02 -21.35
CA TRP A 75 29.90 9.74 -20.19
C TRP A 75 30.41 11.14 -20.58
N PRO A 76 29.52 12.15 -20.60
CA PRO A 76 29.92 13.55 -20.77
C PRO A 76 30.87 13.98 -19.63
N GLY A 77 32.03 14.56 -19.97
CA GLY A 77 33.00 15.02 -18.98
C GLY A 77 33.89 13.92 -18.39
N ALA A 78 33.92 12.72 -18.98
CA ALA A 78 34.82 11.65 -18.54
C ALA A 78 36.29 12.09 -18.50
N ASP A 79 36.70 12.99 -19.40
CA ASP A 79 38.05 13.55 -19.47
C ASP A 79 38.44 14.28 -18.18
N ALA A 80 37.53 15.04 -17.56
CA ALA A 80 37.79 15.68 -16.28
C ALA A 80 38.02 14.65 -15.16
N THR A 81 37.18 13.61 -15.09
CA THR A 81 37.32 12.53 -14.10
C THR A 81 38.62 11.74 -14.30
N ILE A 82 38.98 11.44 -15.55
CA ILE A 82 40.24 10.79 -15.89
C ILE A 82 41.44 11.64 -15.45
N CYS A 83 41.38 12.96 -15.66
CA CYS A 83 42.46 13.85 -15.26
C CYS A 83 42.55 14.03 -13.74
N GLN A 84 41.41 14.04 -13.03
CA GLN A 84 41.40 13.99 -11.58
C GLN A 84 42.04 12.70 -11.06
N LEU A 85 41.71 11.56 -11.66
CA LEU A 85 42.30 10.27 -11.30
C LEU A 85 43.81 10.22 -11.60
N ALA A 86 44.22 10.77 -12.74
CA ALA A 86 45.64 10.88 -13.11
C ALA A 86 46.41 11.72 -12.08
N ALA A 87 45.84 12.85 -11.62
CA ALA A 87 46.47 13.69 -10.61
C ALA A 87 46.60 13.00 -9.23
N GLN A 88 45.71 12.06 -8.92
CA GLN A 88 45.72 11.31 -7.66
C GLN A 88 46.58 10.04 -7.70
N SER A 89 46.92 9.54 -8.89
CA SER A 89 47.71 8.32 -9.04
C SER A 89 49.16 8.54 -8.59
N GLN A 90 49.70 7.61 -7.80
CA GLN A 90 51.11 7.65 -7.36
C GLN A 90 52.05 6.98 -8.37
N ASP A 91 51.51 6.13 -9.24
CA ASP A 91 52.27 5.36 -10.21
C ASP A 91 52.46 6.16 -11.50
N SER A 92 53.72 6.47 -11.84
CA SER A 92 54.05 7.24 -13.03
C SER A 92 53.59 6.58 -14.35
N ASN A 93 53.53 5.24 -14.39
CA ASN A 93 53.02 4.51 -15.54
C ASN A 93 51.49 4.67 -15.69
N ASP A 94 50.76 4.62 -14.58
CA ASP A 94 49.30 4.81 -14.56
C ASP A 94 48.95 6.24 -14.97
N GLN A 95 49.67 7.24 -14.46
CA GLN A 95 49.53 8.63 -14.87
C GLN A 95 49.70 8.82 -16.40
N GLN A 96 50.71 8.19 -16.99
CA GLN A 96 50.95 8.27 -18.44
C GLN A 96 49.81 7.61 -19.24
N ARG A 97 49.33 6.44 -18.80
CA ARG A 97 48.22 5.74 -19.45
C ARG A 97 46.93 6.56 -19.39
N LEU A 98 46.60 7.12 -18.23
CA LEU A 98 45.41 7.95 -18.03
C LEU A 98 45.48 9.24 -18.86
N THR A 99 46.64 9.90 -18.90
CA THR A 99 46.84 11.12 -19.71
C THR A 99 46.71 10.83 -21.21
N ALA A 100 47.19 9.66 -21.67
CA ALA A 100 47.03 9.24 -23.06
C ALA A 100 45.55 9.04 -23.43
N VAL A 101 44.77 8.41 -22.54
CA VAL A 101 43.31 8.25 -22.73
C VAL A 101 42.60 9.59 -22.74
N ALA A 102 42.92 10.50 -21.83
CA ALA A 102 42.35 11.85 -21.82
C ALA A 102 42.63 12.59 -23.14
N THR A 103 43.84 12.46 -23.68
CA THR A 103 44.23 13.07 -24.96
C THR A 103 43.39 12.55 -26.13
N ILE A 104 42.94 11.30 -26.10
CA ILE A 104 42.07 10.74 -27.16
C ILE A 104 40.66 11.35 -27.09
N LEU A 105 40.19 11.66 -25.89
CA LEU A 105 38.84 12.18 -25.67
C LEU A 105 38.74 13.68 -25.96
N ASN A 106 39.72 14.47 -25.49
CA ASN A 106 39.67 15.93 -25.55
C ASN A 106 40.74 16.55 -26.48
N GLY A 107 41.68 15.77 -27.01
CA GLY A 107 42.78 16.25 -27.87
C GLY A 107 43.88 17.03 -27.15
N GLN A 108 43.72 17.34 -25.87
CA GLN A 108 44.59 18.23 -25.08
C GLN A 108 45.28 17.51 -23.92
N GLY A 109 44.79 16.32 -23.53
CA GLY A 109 45.25 15.59 -22.36
C GLY A 109 44.84 16.29 -21.07
N CYS A 110 45.61 16.05 -20.00
CA CYS A 110 45.36 16.63 -18.67
C CYS A 110 46.18 17.88 -18.38
N GLY A 111 46.82 18.46 -19.40
CA GLY A 111 47.80 19.55 -19.28
C GLY A 111 47.22 20.96 -19.12
N VAL A 112 45.90 21.11 -19.07
CA VAL A 112 45.25 22.38 -18.75
C VAL A 112 44.20 22.08 -17.70
N ALA A 113 44.36 22.66 -16.51
CA ALA A 113 43.40 22.55 -15.43
C ALA A 113 42.02 22.96 -15.95
N GLY A 114 41.19 21.98 -16.28
CA GLY A 114 39.79 22.19 -16.58
C GLY A 114 39.17 22.83 -15.35
N THR A 115 38.75 24.08 -15.50
CA THR A 115 37.76 24.69 -14.61
C THR A 115 36.67 23.65 -14.36
N PRO A 116 36.32 23.36 -13.09
CA PRO A 116 35.28 22.39 -12.81
C PRO A 116 34.02 22.87 -13.54
N ALA A 117 33.57 22.09 -14.52
CA ALA A 117 32.20 22.21 -14.98
C ALA A 117 31.36 21.96 -13.74
N THR A 118 30.78 23.03 -13.20
CA THR A 118 29.69 22.97 -12.24
C THR A 118 28.67 22.02 -12.85
N SER A 119 28.65 20.80 -12.35
CA SER A 119 27.55 19.88 -12.58
C SER A 119 26.33 20.58 -12.01
N GLU A 120 25.44 21.00 -12.90
CA GLU A 120 24.07 21.28 -12.52
C GLU A 120 23.59 20.11 -11.69
N THR A 121 23.17 20.45 -10.48
CA THR A 121 22.45 19.60 -9.56
C THR A 121 21.41 18.84 -10.37
N ALA A 122 21.67 17.55 -10.59
CA ALA A 122 20.63 16.61 -10.94
C ALA A 122 19.58 16.75 -9.84
N GLU A 123 18.43 17.31 -10.18
CA GLU A 123 17.23 17.16 -9.38
C GLU A 123 17.07 15.66 -9.14
N GLU A 124 17.11 15.27 -7.86
CA GLU A 124 16.47 14.05 -7.41
C GLU A 124 15.00 14.19 -7.79
N ASP A 125 14.65 13.78 -9.00
CA ASP A 125 13.27 13.48 -9.31
C ASP A 125 12.97 12.15 -8.60
N GLY A 126 12.26 12.30 -7.49
CA GLY A 126 12.06 11.29 -6.48
C GLY A 126 11.60 9.98 -7.10
N GLY A 127 12.48 8.98 -7.02
CA GLY A 127 12.14 7.56 -7.11
C GLY A 127 11.17 7.19 -5.99
N GLY A 128 9.92 7.57 -6.15
CA GLY A 128 8.91 7.51 -5.09
C GLY A 128 7.48 7.57 -5.60
N GLY A 129 7.24 7.33 -6.89
CA GLY A 129 5.89 7.27 -7.45
C GLY A 129 5.20 5.94 -7.16
N PHE A 130 5.84 4.82 -7.50
CA PHE A 130 5.15 3.53 -7.52
C PHE A 130 4.85 2.99 -6.11
N GLY A 131 5.78 3.11 -5.16
CA GLY A 131 5.56 2.68 -3.77
C GLY A 131 4.49 3.50 -3.06
N SER A 132 4.46 4.82 -3.29
CA SER A 132 3.47 5.73 -2.70
C SER A 132 2.08 5.52 -3.28
N ILE A 133 1.98 5.30 -4.60
CA ILE A 133 0.70 5.02 -5.28
C ILE A 133 0.16 3.64 -4.86
N LEU A 134 1.03 2.62 -4.76
CA LEU A 134 0.64 1.28 -4.32
C LEU A 134 0.24 1.27 -2.84
N PHE A 135 0.94 2.03 -1.98
CA PHE A 135 0.57 2.21 -0.57
C PHE A 135 -0.78 2.93 -0.43
N LEU A 136 -1.03 4.00 -1.21
CA LEU A 136 -2.30 4.73 -1.18
C LEU A 136 -3.45 3.85 -1.70
N PHE A 137 -3.22 3.08 -2.77
CA PHE A 137 -4.19 2.11 -3.28
C PHE A 137 -4.49 1.01 -2.26
N LEU A 138 -3.47 0.45 -1.61
CA LEU A 138 -3.63 -0.56 -0.56
C LEU A 138 -4.41 0.01 0.64
N LEU A 139 -4.09 1.23 1.06
CA LEU A 139 -4.80 1.93 2.12
C LEU A 139 -6.28 2.14 1.76
N LEU A 140 -6.57 2.56 0.52
CA LEU A 140 -7.94 2.71 0.03
C LEU A 140 -8.69 1.37 0.03
N VAL A 141 -8.06 0.29 -0.41
CA VAL A 141 -8.64 -1.06 -0.39
C VAL A 141 -8.95 -1.51 1.04
N VAL A 142 -8.02 -1.32 1.98
CA VAL A 142 -8.23 -1.63 3.40
C VAL A 142 -9.38 -0.80 3.98
N LEU A 143 -9.46 0.49 3.63
CA LEU A 143 -10.52 1.38 4.06
C LEU A 143 -11.89 0.95 3.51
N VAL A 144 -11.97 0.55 2.25
CA VAL A 144 -13.21 0.01 1.65
C VAL A 144 -13.62 -1.30 2.33
N ILE A 145 -12.68 -2.21 2.58
CA ILE A 145 -12.94 -3.46 3.32
C ILE A 145 -13.44 -3.16 4.73
N ALA A 146 -12.83 -2.20 5.44
CA ALA A 146 -13.25 -1.79 6.78
C ALA A 146 -14.67 -1.19 6.77
N ILE A 147 -14.99 -0.35 5.78
CA ILE A 147 -16.35 0.20 5.62
C ILE A 147 -17.36 -0.92 5.35
N ILE A 148 -17.07 -1.85 4.44
CA ILE A 148 -17.95 -2.99 4.14
C ILE A 148 -18.13 -3.86 5.39
N PHE A 149 -17.07 -4.12 6.16
CA PHE A 149 -17.13 -4.88 7.40
C PHE A 149 -18.00 -4.19 8.46
N VAL A 150 -17.85 -2.87 8.63
CA VAL A 150 -18.67 -2.08 9.57
C VAL A 150 -20.13 -2.04 9.12
N LEU A 151 -20.40 -1.82 7.83
CA LEU A 151 -21.78 -1.80 7.29
C LEU A 151 -22.43 -3.19 7.39
N GLY A 152 -21.70 -4.27 7.11
CA GLY A 152 -22.16 -5.64 7.27
C GLY A 152 -22.45 -5.97 8.74
N ARG A 153 -21.59 -5.55 9.67
CA ARG A 153 -21.80 -5.70 11.11
C ARG A 153 -23.03 -4.93 11.60
N ARG A 154 -23.27 -3.72 11.08
CA ARG A 154 -24.46 -2.93 11.42
C ARG A 154 -25.74 -3.58 10.90
N ASN A 155 -25.72 -4.13 9.68
CA ASN A 155 -26.87 -4.81 9.10
C ASN A 155 -27.17 -6.15 9.81
N ALA A 156 -26.15 -6.88 10.27
CA ALA A 156 -26.33 -8.08 11.08
C ALA A 156 -26.97 -7.78 12.45
N ALA A 157 -26.59 -6.66 13.09
CA ALA A 157 -27.19 -6.20 14.35
C ALA A 157 -28.64 -5.68 14.17
N LEU A 158 -29.01 -5.23 12.97
CA LEU A 158 -30.38 -4.79 12.64
C LEU A 158 -31.27 -5.95 12.16
N GLY A 159 -30.68 -7.01 11.58
CA GLY A 159 -31.41 -8.19 11.11
C GLY A 159 -32.05 -9.01 12.24
N ASP A 160 -31.49 -8.96 13.45
CA ASP A 160 -32.05 -9.64 14.62
C ASP A 160 -33.33 -8.96 15.17
N ARG A 161 -33.58 -7.70 14.78
CA ARG A 161 -34.81 -6.97 15.17
C ARG A 161 -35.97 -7.15 14.20
N THR A 162 -35.72 -7.60 12.98
CA THR A 162 -36.78 -7.79 11.96
C THR A 162 -37.27 -9.24 11.91
N SER A 163 -36.46 -10.22 12.31
CA SER A 163 -36.89 -11.62 12.38
C SER A 163 -37.84 -11.94 13.55
N SER A 164 -37.93 -11.06 14.56
CA SER A 164 -38.89 -11.22 15.66
C SER A 164 -40.26 -10.56 15.41
N ARG A 165 -40.50 -9.94 14.23
CA ARG A 165 -41.81 -9.33 13.89
C ARG A 165 -42.54 -10.04 12.73
N SER A 166 -42.10 -11.23 12.35
CA SER A 166 -42.88 -12.10 11.47
C SER A 166 -43.20 -13.45 12.13
N SER A 167 -43.38 -13.44 13.44
CA SER A 167 -44.38 -14.31 14.08
C SER A 167 -45.67 -13.50 14.14
N TYR A 168 -46.30 -13.28 12.98
CA TYR A 168 -47.74 -13.34 12.99
C TYR A 168 -48.01 -14.80 13.29
N GLU A 169 -48.21 -15.08 14.57
CA GLU A 169 -48.99 -16.24 14.97
C GLU A 169 -50.21 -16.19 14.06
N GLU A 170 -50.36 -17.19 13.20
CA GLU A 170 -51.55 -17.36 12.38
C GLU A 170 -52.71 -17.42 13.36
N VAL A 171 -53.36 -16.28 13.58
CA VAL A 171 -54.49 -16.19 14.46
C VAL A 171 -55.55 -17.05 13.79
N PRO A 172 -55.97 -18.18 14.39
CA PRO A 172 -57.04 -18.95 13.80
C PRO A 172 -58.24 -18.01 13.66
N GLU A 173 -58.79 -17.93 12.46
CA GLU A 173 -59.99 -17.11 12.14
C GLU A 173 -61.22 -17.57 12.95
N THR A 174 -61.09 -18.68 13.68
CA THR A 174 -62.03 -19.16 14.69
C THR A 174 -61.32 -19.34 16.03
N GLY A 175 -61.48 -18.36 16.92
CA GLY A 175 -61.22 -18.59 18.35
C GLY A 175 -62.22 -19.59 18.93
N PRO A 176 -61.87 -20.39 19.95
CA PRO A 176 -62.88 -21.13 20.69
C PRO A 176 -63.89 -20.13 21.25
N VAL A 177 -65.16 -20.31 20.92
CA VAL A 177 -66.26 -19.65 21.62
C VAL A 177 -66.28 -20.18 23.05
N ALA A 178 -65.47 -19.58 23.91
CA ALA A 178 -65.72 -19.62 25.33
C ALA A 178 -67.05 -18.88 25.52
N SER A 179 -68.13 -19.64 25.78
CA SER A 179 -69.31 -19.10 26.43
C SER A 179 -68.89 -18.67 27.83
N ALA A 180 -68.22 -17.52 27.93
CA ALA A 180 -68.10 -16.79 29.15
C ALA A 180 -69.50 -16.24 29.40
N GLY A 181 -70.31 -16.99 30.15
CA GLY A 181 -71.44 -16.42 30.83
C GLY A 181 -70.97 -15.11 31.48
N ALA A 182 -71.72 -14.04 31.24
CA ALA A 182 -71.43 -12.72 31.77
C ALA A 182 -71.53 -12.74 33.30
N THR A 183 -70.51 -13.29 33.96
CA THR A 183 -70.13 -12.88 35.29
C THR A 183 -69.23 -11.69 35.08
N ASN A 184 -69.73 -10.51 35.45
CA ASN A 184 -68.88 -9.38 35.75
C ASN A 184 -67.91 -9.85 36.84
N ALA A 185 -66.75 -10.39 36.44
CA ALA A 185 -65.68 -10.70 37.36
C ALA A 185 -65.06 -9.35 37.74
N THR A 186 -65.73 -8.66 38.67
CA THR A 186 -65.13 -7.56 39.41
C THR A 186 -64.05 -8.18 40.29
N ALA A 187 -62.88 -8.43 39.70
CA ALA A 187 -61.71 -8.83 40.45
C ALA A 187 -61.28 -7.62 41.30
N VAL A 188 -61.51 -7.70 42.61
CA VAL A 188 -60.95 -6.74 43.56
C VAL A 188 -59.43 -6.92 43.52
N PRO A 189 -58.65 -5.88 43.20
CA PRO A 189 -57.20 -6.01 43.16
C PRO A 189 -56.69 -6.31 44.58
N ILE A 190 -56.04 -7.47 44.75
CA ILE A 190 -55.59 -7.97 46.06
C ILE A 190 -54.53 -7.05 46.69
N ALA A 191 -53.76 -6.31 45.88
CA ALA A 191 -52.93 -5.21 46.35
C ALA A 191 -52.62 -4.21 45.23
N ARG A 192 -52.37 -2.94 45.61
CA ARG A 192 -51.85 -1.90 44.72
C ARG A 192 -50.76 -1.09 45.44
N PHE A 193 -49.51 -1.32 45.08
CA PHE A 193 -48.39 -0.57 45.64
C PHE A 193 -48.07 0.61 44.71
N ARG A 194 -48.00 1.83 45.27
CA ARG A 194 -47.54 3.02 44.55
C ARG A 194 -46.26 3.47 45.22
N THR A 195 -45.18 3.55 44.44
CA THR A 195 -43.90 4.03 44.93
C THR A 195 -43.51 5.31 44.17
N THR A 196 -42.76 6.21 44.79
CA THR A 196 -42.33 7.47 44.18
C THR A 196 -40.85 7.63 44.42
N TYR A 197 -40.09 7.59 43.34
CA TYR A 197 -38.64 7.71 43.40
C TYR A 197 -38.23 9.18 43.60
N THR A 198 -37.33 9.42 44.55
CA THR A 198 -36.65 10.70 44.74
C THR A 198 -35.16 10.55 44.43
N ARG A 199 -34.65 11.42 43.56
CA ARG A 199 -33.28 11.36 43.04
C ARG A 199 -32.26 11.54 44.17
N GLY A 200 -31.35 10.57 44.33
CA GLY A 200 -30.29 10.56 45.35
C GLY A 200 -30.55 9.61 46.53
N HIS A 201 -31.60 8.78 46.47
CA HIS A 201 -31.81 7.70 47.42
C HIS A 201 -31.31 6.38 46.83
N ASP A 202 -30.13 5.94 47.28
CA ASP A 202 -29.44 4.76 46.72
C ASP A 202 -29.82 3.45 47.43
N ALA A 203 -30.60 3.52 48.51
CA ALA A 203 -31.12 2.38 49.27
C ALA A 203 -32.56 1.97 48.86
N TYR A 204 -32.94 2.26 47.62
CA TYR A 204 -34.30 2.05 47.12
C TYR A 204 -34.49 0.57 46.74
N ASP A 205 -35.00 -0.24 47.67
CA ASP A 205 -35.33 -1.67 47.49
C ASP A 205 -36.85 -1.86 47.52
N ASP A 206 -37.48 -1.82 46.34
CA ASP A 206 -38.93 -2.00 46.14
C ASP A 206 -39.27 -3.50 45.99
N SER A 207 -38.87 -4.32 46.95
CA SER A 207 -39.27 -5.72 47.03
C SER A 207 -40.50 -5.90 47.92
N PHE A 208 -41.68 -6.03 47.29
CA PHE A 208 -42.91 -6.41 47.99
C PHE A 208 -43.10 -7.91 47.94
N SER A 209 -43.39 -8.53 49.08
CA SER A 209 -43.88 -9.91 49.09
C SER A 209 -45.29 -9.92 48.47
N ILE A 210 -45.62 -11.00 47.76
CA ILE A 210 -46.95 -11.19 47.18
C ILE A 210 -47.61 -12.32 47.95
N GLU A 211 -48.40 -11.95 48.95
CA GLU A 211 -49.23 -12.87 49.72
C GLU A 211 -50.57 -13.09 49.01
N ASN A 212 -51.07 -14.34 49.08
CA ASN A 212 -52.43 -14.63 48.68
C ASN A 212 -53.40 -14.29 49.84
N ALA A 213 -54.71 -14.21 49.59
CA ALA A 213 -55.70 -13.82 50.62
C ALA A 213 -55.76 -14.79 51.84
N SER A 214 -55.07 -15.92 51.79
CA SER A 214 -55.02 -16.98 52.80
C SER A 214 -53.67 -17.08 53.52
N GLY A 215 -52.72 -16.18 53.24
CA GLY A 215 -51.36 -16.22 53.80
C GLY A 215 -50.36 -17.01 52.95
#